data_AF-A0A452YXU0-F1
#
_entry.id   AF-A0A452YXU0-F1
#
_cell.length_a   1.000
_cell.length_b   1.000
_cell.length_c   1.000
_cell.angle_alpha   90.00
_cell.angle_beta   90.00
_cell.angle_gamma   90.00
#
_symmetry.space_group_name_H-M   'P 1'
#
loop_
_entity.id
_entity.type
_entity.pdbx_description
1 polymer ?
#
loop_
_entity_poly.entity_id
_entity_poly.type
_entity_poly.pdbx_seq_one_letter_code
_entity_poly.pdbx_strand_id
1 'polypeptide(L)'
;MGDERVEAMEIDGQQRQEVAAAVPDGFNADYLRIYYGKLFPYGDFFKWLAYGNDAKHPGCDQSYIGRRELSFTLENDIYLRFQSFDSAAELETSIKEKCPFKIDIGPVYSVDPAKRHAYAQSGNNVFVPVERELIFDIDISDYDDVRYCCSGADTCLDCWPLMTIVIKILDTSLRGDFGFNHILWVYSGRRGVHCWVCDSRARK
;
A
#
# COMPACT_ATOMS: atom_id res chain seq x y z
N MET A 1 -8.73 -77.39 17.68
CA MET A 1 -9.53 -77.21 16.45
C MET A 1 -10.52 -76.09 16.74
N GLY A 2 -10.48 -74.92 16.12
CA GLY A 2 -9.56 -74.36 15.13
C GLY A 2 -9.40 -72.86 15.42
N ASP A 3 -8.22 -72.35 15.08
CA ASP A 3 -7.82 -70.95 15.11
C ASP A 3 -8.28 -70.32 13.78
N GLU A 4 -9.34 -69.51 13.80
CA GLU A 4 -9.76 -68.73 12.62
C GLU A 4 -8.95 -67.43 12.58
N ARG A 5 -7.87 -67.44 11.80
CA ARG A 5 -7.18 -66.23 11.37
C ARG A 5 -8.07 -65.47 10.40
N VAL A 6 -8.54 -64.31 10.83
CA VAL A 6 -9.03 -63.28 9.91
C VAL A 6 -7.82 -62.42 9.56
N GLU A 7 -7.29 -62.55 8.35
CA GLU A 7 -6.25 -61.67 7.81
C GLU A 7 -6.79 -60.24 7.73
N ALA A 8 -6.27 -59.35 8.57
CA ALA A 8 -6.52 -57.93 8.43
C ALA A 8 -5.74 -57.41 7.21
N MET A 9 -6.46 -56.82 6.25
CA MET A 9 -5.90 -56.18 5.07
C MET A 9 -4.88 -55.10 5.48
N GLU A 10 -3.62 -55.29 5.11
CA GLU A 10 -2.62 -54.21 5.13
C GLU A 10 -3.00 -53.20 4.05
N ILE A 11 -3.31 -51.98 4.47
CA ILE A 11 -3.51 -50.85 3.58
C ILE A 11 -2.14 -50.24 3.38
N ASP A 12 -1.58 -50.38 2.18
CA ASP A 12 -0.28 -49.85 1.79
C ASP A 12 -0.08 -48.41 2.29
N GLY A 13 0.98 -48.23 3.06
CA GLY A 13 1.43 -46.94 3.57
C GLY A 13 1.79 -46.01 2.41
N GLN A 14 0.85 -45.18 1.98
CA GLN A 14 1.19 -43.95 1.29
C GLN A 14 1.78 -42.98 2.31
N GLN A 15 3.11 -43.02 2.46
CA GLN A 15 3.85 -41.88 3.00
C GLN A 15 3.49 -40.67 2.13
N ARG A 16 2.60 -39.80 2.62
CA ARG A 16 2.55 -38.42 2.16
C ARG A 16 3.91 -37.83 2.48
N GLN A 17 4.77 -37.76 1.48
CA GLN A 17 5.86 -36.80 1.48
C GLN A 17 5.20 -35.42 1.56
N GLU A 18 5.08 -34.88 2.76
CA GLU A 18 4.94 -33.44 2.95
C GLU A 18 6.22 -32.79 2.45
N VAL A 19 6.26 -32.51 1.14
CA VAL A 19 7.18 -31.49 0.63
C VAL A 19 6.55 -30.14 0.93
N ALA A 20 6.46 -29.81 2.22
CA ALA A 20 6.28 -28.43 2.63
C ALA A 20 7.62 -27.76 2.38
N ALA A 21 7.80 -27.20 1.19
CA ALA A 21 8.83 -26.20 0.98
C ALA A 21 8.48 -25.04 1.94
N ALA A 22 9.08 -25.07 3.13
CA ALA A 22 8.94 -24.02 4.11
C ALA A 22 9.40 -22.72 3.43
N VAL A 23 8.48 -21.78 3.26
CA VAL A 23 8.85 -20.43 2.83
C VAL A 23 9.86 -19.94 3.86
N PRO A 24 11.08 -19.56 3.47
CA PRO A 24 12.10 -19.14 4.43
C PRO A 24 11.58 -18.02 5.32
N ASP A 25 11.82 -18.12 6.62
CA ASP A 25 11.50 -17.04 7.55
C ASP A 25 12.35 -15.81 7.20
N GLY A 26 11.68 -14.69 6.95
CA GLY A 26 12.31 -13.41 6.65
C GLY A 26 11.98 -12.83 5.28
N PHE A 27 12.36 -11.57 5.07
CA PHE A 27 12.15 -10.90 3.80
C PHE A 27 13.10 -11.44 2.72
N ASN A 28 12.56 -11.75 1.54
CA ASN A 28 13.34 -12.13 0.37
C ASN A 28 13.07 -11.16 -0.78
N ALA A 29 14.12 -10.46 -1.22
CA ALA A 29 14.06 -9.49 -2.32
C ALA A 29 13.63 -10.12 -3.66
N ASP A 30 13.86 -11.42 -3.87
CA ASP A 30 13.39 -12.12 -5.07
C ASP A 30 11.86 -12.22 -5.11
N TYR A 31 11.20 -12.36 -3.96
CA TYR A 31 9.73 -12.32 -3.91
C TYR A 31 9.19 -10.93 -4.26
N LEU A 32 9.90 -9.87 -3.88
CA LEU A 32 9.54 -8.51 -4.26
C LEU A 32 9.62 -8.31 -5.78
N ARG A 33 10.66 -8.86 -6.44
CA ARG A 33 10.78 -8.87 -7.91
C ARG A 33 9.63 -9.62 -8.58
N ILE A 34 9.22 -10.77 -8.02
CA ILE A 34 8.07 -11.53 -8.54
C ILE A 34 6.77 -10.73 -8.35
N TYR A 35 6.59 -10.12 -7.18
CA TYR A 35 5.41 -9.31 -6.87
C TYR A 35 5.28 -8.15 -7.85
N TYR A 36 6.33 -7.35 -8.05
CA TYR A 36 6.34 -6.28 -9.05
C TYR A 36 6.28 -6.81 -10.49
N GLY A 37 6.75 -8.03 -10.75
CA GLY A 37 6.70 -8.66 -12.06
C GLY A 37 5.31 -9.14 -12.46
N LYS A 38 4.46 -9.54 -11.50
CA LYS A 38 3.24 -10.32 -11.78
C LYS A 38 1.98 -9.89 -11.03
N LEU A 39 2.10 -9.23 -9.88
CA LEU A 39 1.01 -9.08 -8.92
C LEU A 39 0.67 -7.62 -8.60
N PHE A 40 1.64 -6.70 -8.63
CA PHE A 40 1.38 -5.29 -8.34
C PHE A 40 0.37 -4.71 -9.36
N PRO A 41 -0.74 -4.10 -8.92
CA PRO A 41 -1.82 -3.68 -9.80
C PRO A 41 -1.54 -2.32 -10.44
N TYR A 42 -0.54 -2.22 -11.32
CA TYR A 42 -0.09 -0.95 -11.92
C TYR A 42 -1.23 -0.15 -12.56
N GLY A 43 -2.13 -0.82 -13.30
CA GLY A 43 -3.26 -0.17 -13.97
C GLY A 43 -4.23 0.50 -12.99
N ASP A 44 -4.67 -0.23 -11.97
CA ASP A 44 -5.61 0.30 -10.97
C ASP A 44 -4.95 1.33 -10.05
N PHE A 45 -3.69 1.10 -9.68
CA PHE A 45 -2.89 2.05 -8.89
C PHE A 45 -2.74 3.39 -9.60
N PHE A 46 -2.36 3.37 -10.88
CA PHE A 46 -2.21 4.58 -11.68
C PHE A 46 -3.56 5.27 -11.91
N LYS A 47 -4.62 4.49 -12.20
CA LYS A 47 -5.98 5.01 -12.39
C LYS A 47 -6.52 5.70 -11.13
N TRP A 48 -6.26 5.12 -9.95
CA TRP A 48 -6.63 5.73 -8.67
C TRP A 48 -5.97 7.09 -8.50
N LEU A 49 -4.65 7.17 -8.68
CA LEU A 49 -3.90 8.42 -8.47
C LEU A 49 -4.18 9.49 -9.53
N ALA A 50 -4.65 9.11 -10.71
CA ALA A 50 -4.99 10.03 -11.79
C ALA A 50 -6.34 10.75 -11.58
N TYR A 51 -7.27 10.19 -10.80
CA TYR A 51 -8.61 10.77 -10.58
C TYR A 51 -9.37 11.15 -11.87
N GLY A 52 -9.25 10.31 -12.91
CA GLY A 52 -9.88 10.57 -14.22
C GLY A 52 -9.10 11.53 -15.13
N ASN A 53 -7.94 12.02 -14.69
CA ASN A 53 -7.05 12.86 -15.49
C ASN A 53 -6.09 12.06 -16.38
N ASP A 54 -6.50 10.88 -16.86
CA ASP A 54 -5.68 9.93 -17.62
C ASP A 54 -5.92 10.01 -19.14
N ALA A 55 -6.25 11.20 -19.66
CA ALA A 55 -6.59 11.48 -21.07
C ALA A 55 -7.85 10.77 -21.62
N LYS A 56 -8.62 10.06 -20.78
CA LYS A 56 -9.84 9.34 -21.20
C LYS A 56 -11.14 10.11 -21.05
N HIS A 57 -11.12 11.28 -20.40
CA HIS A 57 -12.31 12.07 -20.09
C HIS A 57 -12.20 13.48 -20.67
N PRO A 58 -13.27 14.05 -21.26
CA PRO A 58 -13.28 15.44 -21.70
C PRO A 58 -12.94 16.40 -20.56
N GLY A 59 -12.03 17.36 -20.81
CA GLY A 59 -11.62 18.35 -19.82
C GLY A 59 -10.61 17.86 -18.78
N CYS A 60 -10.01 16.68 -18.97
CA CYS A 60 -8.94 16.19 -18.10
C CYS A 60 -7.68 17.08 -18.17
N ASP A 61 -7.04 17.29 -17.03
CA ASP A 61 -5.69 17.85 -16.97
C ASP A 61 -4.67 16.72 -17.19
N GLN A 62 -4.21 16.54 -18.43
CA GLN A 62 -3.26 15.48 -18.77
C GLN A 62 -1.94 15.56 -17.99
N SER A 63 -1.59 16.73 -17.46
CA SER A 63 -0.38 16.91 -16.64
C SER A 63 -0.55 16.50 -15.18
N TYR A 64 -1.79 16.24 -14.73
CA TYR A 64 -2.09 16.00 -13.31
C TYR A 64 -1.26 14.85 -12.73
N ILE A 65 -1.20 13.70 -13.41
CA ILE A 65 -0.50 12.52 -12.89
C ILE A 65 1.02 12.68 -12.91
N GLY A 66 1.58 13.34 -13.93
CA GLY A 66 3.00 13.70 -14.00
C GLY A 66 3.45 14.68 -12.92
N ARG A 67 2.51 15.28 -12.18
CA ARG A 67 2.80 16.13 -11.02
C ARG A 67 2.65 15.43 -9.67
N ARG A 68 2.21 14.17 -9.64
CA ARG A 68 2.16 13.36 -8.42
C ARG A 68 3.56 12.92 -8.04
N GLU A 69 3.97 13.21 -6.80
CA GLU A 69 5.18 12.63 -6.23
C GLU A 69 4.93 11.19 -5.77
N LEU A 70 5.85 10.30 -6.14
CA LEU A 70 6.12 9.05 -5.45
C LEU A 70 7.54 9.11 -4.85
N SER A 71 7.75 8.38 -3.77
CA SER A 71 9.08 8.10 -3.24
C SER A 71 9.33 6.61 -3.13
N PHE A 72 10.59 6.24 -3.33
CA PHE A 72 11.05 4.86 -3.24
C PHE A 72 12.12 4.74 -2.15
N THR A 73 11.93 3.79 -1.24
CA THR A 73 13.00 3.34 -0.35
C THR A 73 13.62 2.09 -0.92
N LEU A 74 14.90 2.16 -1.27
CA LEU A 74 15.65 1.04 -1.82
C LEU A 74 16.39 0.29 -0.70
N GLU A 75 17.22 -0.67 -1.10
CA GLU A 75 18.16 -1.33 -0.19
C GLU A 75 19.07 -0.31 0.52
N ASN A 76 19.48 -0.63 1.75
CA ASN A 76 20.25 0.25 2.64
C ASN A 76 19.56 1.59 2.96
N ASP A 77 18.22 1.60 2.96
CA ASP A 77 17.39 2.76 3.27
C ASP A 77 17.67 3.99 2.37
N ILE A 78 18.17 3.75 1.15
CA ILE A 78 18.35 4.83 0.18
C ILE A 78 16.98 5.36 -0.23
N TYR A 79 16.72 6.63 0.09
CA TYR A 79 15.43 7.27 -0.13
C TYR A 79 15.45 8.16 -1.37
N LEU A 80 14.69 7.77 -2.39
CA LEU A 80 14.53 8.50 -3.65
C LEU A 80 13.20 9.25 -3.65
N ARG A 81 13.27 10.57 -3.46
CA ARG A 81 12.10 11.46 -3.50
C ARG A 81 11.82 12.00 -4.90
N PHE A 82 10.67 12.66 -5.03
CA PHE A 82 10.30 13.43 -6.22
C PHE A 82 10.37 12.61 -7.51
N GLN A 83 9.99 11.33 -7.43
CA GLN A 83 9.74 10.53 -8.61
C GLN A 83 8.34 10.89 -9.13
N SER A 84 8.19 11.01 -10.44
CA SER A 84 6.94 11.30 -11.12
C SER A 84 6.92 10.52 -12.44
N PHE A 85 5.72 10.19 -12.92
CA PHE A 85 5.52 9.33 -14.09
C PHE A 85 4.32 9.81 -14.89
N ASP A 86 4.47 9.87 -16.22
CA ASP A 86 3.41 10.32 -17.12
C ASP A 86 2.51 9.16 -17.56
N SER A 87 2.94 7.91 -17.36
CA SER A 87 2.15 6.71 -17.69
C SER A 87 2.36 5.54 -16.73
N ALA A 88 1.37 4.63 -16.69
CA ALA A 88 1.47 3.38 -15.93
C ALA A 88 2.65 2.49 -16.39
N ALA A 89 3.00 2.53 -17.68
CA ALA A 89 4.12 1.77 -18.24
C ALA A 89 5.48 2.31 -17.77
N GLU A 90 5.64 3.62 -17.68
CA GLU A 90 6.84 4.25 -17.11
C GLU A 90 6.98 3.92 -15.61
N LEU A 91 5.87 4.01 -14.87
CA LEU A 91 5.83 3.62 -13.46
C LEU A 91 6.24 2.15 -13.28
N GLU A 92 5.65 1.25 -14.07
CA GLU A 92 5.94 -0.18 -14.06
C GLU A 92 7.41 -0.47 -14.36
N THR A 93 7.95 0.16 -15.39
CA THR A 93 9.36 0.03 -15.77
C THR A 93 10.26 0.47 -14.61
N SER A 94 10.02 1.66 -14.05
CA SER A 94 10.84 2.17 -12.95
C SER A 94 10.72 1.35 -11.67
N ILE A 95 9.54 0.80 -11.33
CA ILE A 95 9.36 -0.04 -10.14
C ILE A 95 10.08 -1.37 -10.32
N LYS A 96 9.99 -1.99 -11.51
CA LYS A 96 10.70 -3.25 -11.80
C LYS A 96 12.22 -3.08 -11.78
N GLU A 97 12.72 -1.97 -12.34
CA GLU A 97 14.16 -1.67 -12.36
C GLU A 97 14.72 -1.36 -10.98
N LYS A 98 14.06 -0.50 -10.21
CA LYS A 98 14.55 -0.07 -8.89
C LYS A 98 14.21 -1.05 -7.77
N CYS A 99 13.17 -1.88 -7.95
CA CYS A 99 12.69 -2.87 -7.00
C CYS A 99 12.58 -2.32 -5.56
N PRO A 100 11.77 -1.27 -5.32
CA PRO A 100 11.76 -0.56 -4.04
C PRO A 100 11.13 -1.38 -2.91
N PHE A 101 11.73 -1.33 -1.72
CA PHE A 101 11.24 -1.96 -0.50
C PHE A 101 10.00 -1.24 0.06
N LYS A 102 9.92 0.08 -0.15
CA LYS A 102 8.77 0.91 0.22
C LYS A 102 8.44 1.87 -0.90
N ILE A 103 7.15 2.12 -1.10
CA ILE A 103 6.63 3.14 -2.01
C ILE A 103 5.74 4.04 -1.17
N ASP A 104 6.06 5.33 -1.11
CA ASP A 104 5.19 6.33 -0.48
C ASP A 104 4.58 7.23 -1.55
N ILE A 105 3.34 7.65 -1.30
CA ILE A 105 2.58 8.51 -2.19
C ILE A 105 2.60 9.92 -1.62
N GLY A 106 3.21 10.84 -2.35
CA GLY A 106 3.31 12.26 -2.03
C GLY A 106 2.14 13.06 -2.58
N PRO A 107 2.17 14.40 -2.48
CA PRO A 107 1.13 15.27 -3.03
C PRO A 107 1.24 15.36 -4.57
N VAL A 108 0.21 15.94 -5.18
CA VAL A 108 0.30 16.56 -6.51
C VAL A 108 0.92 17.95 -6.33
N TYR A 109 1.95 18.23 -7.11
CA TYR A 109 2.59 19.55 -7.15
C TYR A 109 2.00 20.42 -8.26
N SER A 110 2.31 21.71 -8.21
CA SER A 110 2.03 22.68 -9.27
C SER A 110 2.76 22.37 -10.59
N VAL A 111 3.95 21.75 -10.51
CA VAL A 111 4.83 21.38 -11.63
C VAL A 111 5.45 20.00 -11.39
N ASP A 112 6.06 19.42 -12.43
CA ASP A 112 6.69 18.08 -12.39
C ASP A 112 7.79 17.98 -11.30
N PRO A 113 7.62 17.12 -10.27
CA PRO A 113 8.60 16.91 -9.19
C PRO A 113 9.99 16.47 -9.66
N ALA A 114 10.08 15.66 -10.72
CA ALA A 114 11.36 15.21 -11.25
C ALA A 114 12.19 16.37 -11.82
N LYS A 115 11.51 17.44 -12.27
CA LYS A 115 12.13 18.65 -12.86
C LYS A 115 12.28 19.81 -11.87
N ARG A 116 12.06 19.61 -10.57
CA ARG A 116 12.10 20.64 -9.51
C ARG A 116 13.32 21.58 -9.55
N HIS A 117 14.50 21.07 -9.91
CA HIS A 117 15.73 21.88 -9.97
C HIS A 117 15.71 22.95 -11.06
N ALA A 118 15.06 22.66 -12.20
CA ALA A 118 14.90 23.64 -13.27
C ALA A 118 13.98 24.79 -12.84
N TYR A 119 12.94 24.50 -12.06
CA TYR A 119 11.99 25.50 -11.56
C TYR A 119 12.59 26.39 -10.47
N ALA A 120 13.46 25.85 -9.61
CA ALA A 120 14.14 26.62 -8.57
C ALA A 120 15.04 27.74 -9.13
N GLN A 121 15.56 27.59 -10.35
CA GLN A 121 16.43 28.57 -11.00
C GLN A 121 15.67 29.75 -11.63
N SER A 122 14.35 29.65 -11.77
CA SER A 122 13.52 30.65 -12.48
C SER A 122 13.12 31.89 -11.65
N GLY A 123 13.59 31.99 -10.40
CA GLY A 123 13.36 33.16 -9.53
C GLY A 123 11.97 33.25 -8.89
N ASN A 124 10.96 32.59 -9.48
CA ASN A 124 9.66 32.36 -8.86
C ASN A 124 9.63 30.95 -8.27
N ASN A 125 9.36 30.79 -6.98
CA ASN A 125 9.27 29.47 -6.34
C ASN A 125 7.95 28.79 -6.74
N VAL A 126 7.87 28.31 -7.98
CA VAL A 126 6.65 27.71 -8.53
C VAL A 126 6.44 26.28 -8.04
N PHE A 127 7.43 25.64 -7.40
CA PHE A 127 7.33 24.24 -6.94
C PHE A 127 6.66 24.14 -5.57
N VAL A 128 5.34 23.92 -5.56
CA VAL A 128 4.53 23.84 -4.33
C VAL A 128 3.51 22.70 -4.42
N PRO A 129 3.18 22.02 -3.32
CA PRO A 129 2.08 21.05 -3.30
C PRO A 129 0.74 21.78 -3.49
N VAL A 130 -0.15 21.22 -4.31
CA VAL A 130 -1.46 21.81 -4.65
C VAL A 130 -2.64 20.89 -4.32
N GLU A 131 -2.44 19.57 -4.35
CA GLU A 131 -3.45 18.61 -3.90
C GLU A 131 -2.80 17.46 -3.12
N ARG A 132 -3.48 16.95 -2.10
CA ARG A 132 -3.11 15.70 -1.40
C ARG A 132 -4.33 15.14 -0.70
N GLU A 133 -4.54 13.83 -0.79
CA GLU A 133 -5.54 13.12 -0.02
C GLU A 133 -5.44 13.45 1.47
N LEU A 134 -6.59 13.63 2.13
CA LEU A 134 -6.65 13.68 3.58
C LEU A 134 -6.41 12.27 4.10
N ILE A 135 -5.35 12.11 4.89
CA ILE A 135 -4.87 10.80 5.34
C ILE A 135 -4.91 10.73 6.86
N PHE A 136 -5.40 9.61 7.38
CA PHE A 136 -5.25 9.23 8.78
C PHE A 136 -4.38 7.98 8.86
N ASP A 137 -3.41 8.00 9.76
CA ASP A 137 -2.55 6.86 10.08
C ASP A 137 -2.76 6.53 11.55
N ILE A 138 -3.27 5.33 11.82
CA ILE A 138 -3.57 4.88 13.17
C ILE A 138 -2.73 3.63 13.44
N ASP A 139 -1.87 3.74 14.44
CA ASP A 139 -1.00 2.67 14.89
C ASP A 139 -1.49 2.13 16.24
N ILE A 140 -1.46 0.81 16.41
CA ILE A 140 -1.90 0.18 17.64
C ILE A 140 -0.99 0.49 18.85
N SER A 141 0.28 0.90 18.64
CA SER A 141 1.14 1.29 19.77
C SER A 141 0.63 2.51 20.52
N ASP A 142 -0.20 3.34 19.89
CA ASP A 142 -0.81 4.48 20.56
C ASP A 142 -1.85 4.05 21.62
N TYR A 143 -2.16 2.75 21.70
CA TYR A 143 -3.09 2.16 22.67
C TYR A 143 -2.37 1.30 23.73
N ASP A 144 -1.04 1.39 23.84
CA ASP A 144 -0.23 0.61 24.79
C ASP A 144 -0.64 0.81 26.26
N ASP A 145 -1.18 1.97 26.61
CA ASP A 145 -1.65 2.30 27.96
C ASP A 145 -3.03 1.72 28.28
N VAL A 146 -3.80 1.28 27.27
CA VAL A 146 -5.16 0.78 27.41
C VAL A 146 -5.37 -0.65 26.91
N ARG A 147 -4.32 -1.31 26.41
CA ARG A 147 -4.35 -2.74 26.03
C ARG A 147 -3.45 -3.56 26.94
N TYR A 148 -3.94 -4.71 27.39
CA TYR A 148 -3.21 -5.58 28.33
C TYR A 148 -2.55 -6.80 27.66
N CYS A 149 -2.94 -7.13 26.42
CA CYS A 149 -2.57 -8.38 25.76
C CYS A 149 -1.28 -8.32 24.92
N CYS A 150 -0.86 -7.12 24.49
CA CYS A 150 0.32 -6.88 23.66
C CYS A 150 0.93 -5.51 23.98
N SER A 151 2.16 -5.25 23.54
CA SER A 151 2.84 -3.96 23.67
C SER A 151 3.61 -3.58 22.42
N GLY A 152 3.85 -2.28 22.20
CA GLY A 152 4.62 -1.78 21.08
C GLY A 152 4.06 -2.21 19.73
N ALA A 153 4.83 -2.99 18.98
CA ALA A 153 4.45 -3.39 17.62
C ALA A 153 3.63 -4.68 17.53
N ASP A 154 3.44 -5.38 18.64
CA ASP A 154 2.78 -6.68 18.65
C ASP A 154 1.25 -6.52 18.57
N THR A 155 0.61 -7.45 17.88
CA THR A 155 -0.84 -7.49 17.69
C THR A 155 -1.37 -8.91 17.92
N CYS A 156 -2.61 -8.99 18.38
CA CYS A 156 -3.35 -10.25 18.50
C CYS A 156 -4.85 -10.02 18.24
N LEU A 157 -5.63 -11.10 18.26
CA LEU A 157 -7.08 -11.06 18.06
C LEU A 157 -7.82 -10.30 19.18
N ASP A 158 -7.21 -10.10 20.35
CA ASP A 158 -7.82 -9.38 21.46
C ASP A 158 -7.70 -7.85 21.30
N CYS A 159 -6.58 -7.34 20.76
CA CYS A 159 -6.39 -5.89 20.58
C CYS A 159 -6.78 -5.39 19.19
N TRP A 160 -6.82 -6.23 18.14
CA TRP A 160 -7.25 -5.81 16.80
C TRP A 160 -8.67 -5.21 16.72
N PRO A 161 -9.64 -5.59 17.58
CA PRO A 161 -10.91 -4.88 17.68
C PRO A 161 -10.78 -3.36 17.88
N LEU A 162 -9.68 -2.85 18.46
CA LEU A 162 -9.41 -1.42 18.54
C LEU A 162 -9.33 -0.77 17.14
N MET A 163 -8.62 -1.38 16.20
CA MET A 163 -8.56 -0.88 14.81
C MET A 163 -9.93 -0.95 14.13
N THR A 164 -10.72 -1.99 14.44
CA THR A 164 -12.10 -2.11 13.92
C THR A 164 -12.99 -0.99 14.44
N ILE A 165 -12.86 -0.62 15.72
CA ILE A 165 -13.60 0.49 16.35
C ILE A 165 -13.18 1.82 15.72
N VAL A 166 -11.88 2.05 15.54
CA VAL A 166 -11.34 3.26 14.87
C VAL A 166 -11.93 3.43 13.48
N ILE A 167 -11.91 2.37 12.66
CA ILE A 167 -12.49 2.41 11.31
C ILE A 167 -13.97 2.81 11.39
N LYS A 168 -14.75 2.20 12.28
CA LYS A 168 -16.19 2.50 12.41
C LYS A 168 -16.46 3.94 12.84
N ILE A 169 -15.72 4.45 13.83
CA ILE A 169 -15.88 5.81 14.32
C ILE A 169 -15.51 6.82 13.23
N LEU A 170 -14.30 6.68 12.67
CA LEU A 170 -13.82 7.62 11.67
C LEU A 170 -14.64 7.55 10.37
N ASP A 171 -14.98 6.37 9.87
CA ASP A 171 -15.79 6.25 8.64
C ASP A 171 -17.19 6.84 8.85
N THR A 172 -17.80 6.63 10.03
CA THR A 172 -19.10 7.24 10.37
C THR A 172 -19.03 8.76 10.35
N SER A 173 -18.03 9.37 11.00
CA SER A 173 -17.90 10.84 10.99
C SER A 173 -17.51 11.39 9.62
N LEU A 174 -16.56 10.76 8.92
CA LEU A 174 -16.15 11.18 7.58
C LEU A 174 -17.34 11.18 6.60
N ARG A 175 -18.24 10.21 6.70
CA ARG A 175 -19.43 10.14 5.84
C ARG A 175 -20.58 11.00 6.36
N GLY A 176 -20.96 10.83 7.62
CA GLY A 176 -22.15 11.46 8.21
C GLY A 176 -21.98 12.94 8.50
N ASP A 177 -20.83 13.31 9.07
CA ASP A 177 -20.60 14.68 9.54
C ASP A 177 -19.94 15.52 8.44
N PHE A 178 -18.92 14.97 7.78
CA PHE A 178 -18.21 15.69 6.73
C PHE A 178 -18.84 15.51 5.36
N GLY A 179 -19.54 14.42 5.07
CA GLY A 179 -20.16 14.14 3.76
C GLY A 179 -19.20 13.56 2.71
N PHE A 180 -18.10 12.91 3.11
CA PHE A 180 -17.14 12.31 2.19
C PHE A 180 -17.65 10.96 1.66
N ASN A 181 -17.36 10.66 0.40
CA ASN A 181 -17.88 9.47 -0.28
C ASN A 181 -16.78 8.47 -0.64
N HIS A 182 -15.63 8.98 -1.06
CA HIS A 182 -14.51 8.20 -1.59
C HIS A 182 -13.48 7.98 -0.49
N ILE A 183 -13.68 6.94 0.31
CA ILE A 183 -12.81 6.60 1.44
C ILE A 183 -12.23 5.21 1.20
N LEU A 184 -10.91 5.10 1.27
CA LEU A 184 -10.17 3.85 1.14
C LEU A 184 -9.42 3.55 2.45
N TRP A 185 -9.75 2.43 3.08
CA TRP A 185 -9.02 1.91 4.23
C TRP A 185 -8.00 0.85 3.79
N VAL A 186 -6.77 0.97 4.26
CA VAL A 186 -5.65 0.11 3.89
C VAL A 186 -4.96 -0.41 5.15
N TYR A 187 -4.68 -1.70 5.23
CA TYR A 187 -3.85 -2.26 6.29
C TYR A 187 -2.40 -1.78 6.15
N SER A 188 -1.75 -1.38 7.24
CA SER A 188 -0.37 -0.83 7.19
C SER A 188 0.70 -1.88 6.87
N GLY A 189 0.34 -3.16 6.82
CA GLY A 189 1.26 -4.28 6.62
C GLY A 189 1.79 -4.88 7.93
N ARG A 190 1.52 -4.24 9.08
CA ARG A 190 1.97 -4.75 10.39
C ARG A 190 0.97 -4.58 11.53
N ARG A 191 0.58 -3.34 11.84
CA ARG A 191 0.00 -3.05 13.17
C ARG A 191 -0.95 -1.86 13.22
N GLY A 192 -1.47 -1.45 12.07
CA GLY A 192 -2.27 -0.25 11.95
C GLY A 192 -3.09 -0.24 10.68
N VAL A 193 -3.79 0.87 10.51
CA VAL A 193 -4.66 1.11 9.35
C VAL A 193 -4.48 2.54 8.86
N HIS A 194 -4.46 2.71 7.55
CA HIS A 194 -4.41 4.00 6.89
C HIS A 194 -5.77 4.29 6.24
N CYS A 195 -6.29 5.50 6.44
CA CYS A 195 -7.48 5.99 5.75
C CYS A 195 -7.06 7.01 4.69
N TRP A 196 -7.50 6.83 3.46
CA TRP A 196 -7.30 7.77 2.35
C TRP A 196 -8.66 8.35 1.94
N VAL A 197 -8.90 9.61 2.28
CA VAL A 197 -10.11 10.34 1.85
C VAL A 197 -9.79 11.05 0.54
N CYS A 198 -10.47 10.57 -0.50
CA CYS A 198 -10.14 10.81 -1.90
C CYS A 198 -11.13 11.75 -2.61
N ASP A 199 -12.12 12.32 -1.90
CA ASP A 199 -13.02 13.32 -2.48
C ASP A 199 -12.23 14.55 -2.97
N SER A 200 -12.64 15.17 -4.09
CA SER A 200 -11.91 16.33 -4.65
C SER A 200 -11.76 17.48 -3.65
N ARG A 201 -12.74 17.70 -2.76
CA ARG A 201 -12.66 18.73 -1.72
C ARG A 201 -11.80 18.32 -0.51
N ALA A 202 -11.55 17.03 -0.32
CA ALA A 202 -10.62 16.55 0.71
C ALA A 202 -9.16 16.70 0.24
N ARG A 203 -8.96 16.72 -1.08
CA ARG A 203 -7.63 16.86 -1.68
C ARG A 203 -7.10 18.28 -1.75
N LYS A 204 -7.96 19.30 -1.57
CA LYS A 204 -7.67 20.72 -1.80
C LYS A 204 -7.62 21.51 -0.50
#